data_AF-A0A6V8L4R5-F1
#
_entry.id   AF-A0A6V8L4R5-F1
#
_cell.length_a   1.000
_cell.length_b   1.000
_cell.length_c   1.000
_cell.angle_alpha   90.00
_cell.angle_beta   90.00
_cell.angle_gamma   90.00
#
_symmetry.space_group_name_H-M   'P 1'
#
loop_
_entity.id
_entity.type
_entity.pdbx_description
1 polymer ?
#
loop_
_entity_poly.entity_id
_entity_poly.type
_entity_poly.pdbx_seq_one_letter_code
_entity_poly.pdbx_strand_id
1 'polypeptide(L)'
;MARCVEANVPTRVYSVSLGGFDTHAEELAGHEMLLDQLDKALTAFLDRLARTEAGKRVTVVVYSEFGRRVRANASDGTDHGTAGPVLVLGHGVAGGFYGEQPTLTDLDDGDLKATMDFRQVYGTLLGSVLGADPAQFLDGYRGESLPLFR
;
A
#
# COMPACT_ATOMS: atom_id res chain seq x y z
N MET A 1 12.00 10.52 -9.37
CA MET A 1 11.24 9.36 -9.89
C MET A 1 10.52 9.65 -11.20
N ALA A 2 9.59 10.62 -11.28
CA ALA A 2 8.79 10.84 -12.50
C ALA A 2 9.65 11.08 -13.76
N ARG A 3 10.70 11.91 -13.67
CA ARG A 3 11.66 12.11 -14.76
C ARG A 3 12.38 10.82 -15.20
N CYS A 4 12.63 9.89 -14.28
CA CYS A 4 13.27 8.61 -14.60
C CYS A 4 12.31 7.70 -15.40
N VAL A 5 11.03 7.70 -15.02
CA VAL A 5 9.96 7.02 -15.78
C VAL A 5 9.84 7.62 -17.18
N GLU A 6 9.75 8.95 -17.26
CA GLU A 6 9.64 9.69 -18.53
C GLU A 6 10.84 9.47 -19.45
N ALA A 7 12.05 9.38 -18.88
CA ALA A 7 13.29 9.11 -19.60
C ALA A 7 13.52 7.61 -19.91
N ASN A 8 12.59 6.72 -19.51
CA ASN A 8 12.69 5.28 -19.69
C ASN A 8 14.03 4.68 -19.18
N VAL A 9 14.46 5.11 -17.99
CA VAL A 9 15.63 4.53 -17.30
C VAL A 9 15.44 3.02 -17.16
N PRO A 10 16.47 2.17 -17.37
CA PRO A 10 16.37 0.71 -17.39
C PRO A 10 16.20 0.10 -15.99
N THR A 11 15.16 0.51 -15.26
CA THR A 11 14.67 -0.11 -14.03
C THR A 11 13.15 -0.17 -14.07
N ARG A 12 12.59 -1.20 -13.44
CA ARG A 12 11.13 -1.44 -13.41
C ARG A 12 10.50 -1.14 -12.05
N VAL A 13 11.32 -1.03 -11.01
CA VAL A 13 10.87 -0.83 -9.63
C VAL A 13 11.66 0.32 -9.01
N TYR A 14 10.94 1.22 -8.34
CA TYR A 14 11.49 2.29 -7.53
C TYR A 14 10.90 2.16 -6.13
N SER A 15 11.74 2.27 -5.11
CA SER A 15 11.31 2.26 -3.70
C SER A 15 11.69 3.57 -3.03
N VAL A 16 10.77 4.10 -2.24
CA VAL A 16 10.95 5.29 -1.40
C VAL A 16 10.18 5.08 -0.09
N SER A 17 10.68 5.66 1.00
CA SER A 17 10.06 5.54 2.32
C SER A 17 9.72 6.93 2.85
N LEU A 18 8.55 7.03 3.50
CA LEU A 18 8.14 8.18 4.31
C LEU A 18 8.06 7.70 5.76
N GLY A 19 9.00 8.15 6.60
CA GLY A 19 9.02 7.81 8.02
C GLY A 19 8.14 8.74 8.85
N GLY A 20 8.14 8.54 10.18
CA GLY A 20 7.42 9.37 11.15
C GLY A 20 6.10 8.77 11.64
N PHE A 21 5.64 7.67 11.05
CA PHE A 21 4.41 6.99 11.44
C PHE A 21 4.55 6.13 12.70
N ASP A 22 5.77 5.87 13.19
CA ASP A 22 6.02 5.06 14.40
C ASP A 22 5.89 5.91 15.67
N THR A 23 4.68 6.39 15.91
CA THR A 23 4.29 7.15 17.10
C THR A 23 3.50 6.24 18.06
N HIS A 24 3.56 6.50 19.37
CA HIS A 24 2.82 5.74 20.40
C HIS A 24 1.95 6.63 21.29
N ALA A 25 1.86 7.92 20.94
CA ALA A 25 1.09 8.97 21.60
C ALA A 25 0.89 10.11 20.58
N GLU A 26 -0.09 10.98 20.82
CA GLU A 26 -0.39 12.15 19.97
C GLU A 26 -0.55 11.81 18.48
N GLU A 27 -0.98 10.59 18.17
CA GLU A 27 -0.96 10.03 16.82
C GLU A 27 -1.84 10.81 15.84
N LEU A 28 -2.95 11.39 16.30
CA LEU A 28 -3.89 12.12 15.45
C LEU A 28 -3.21 13.25 14.68
N ALA A 29 -2.50 14.14 15.39
CA ALA A 29 -1.83 15.29 14.78
C ALA A 29 -0.64 14.85 13.90
N GLY A 30 0.15 13.89 14.38
CA GLY A 30 1.26 13.33 13.61
C GLY A 30 0.81 12.66 12.31
N HIS A 31 -0.23 11.82 12.39
CA HIS A 31 -0.82 11.16 11.23
C HIS A 31 -1.42 12.16 10.24
N GLU A 32 -2.15 13.17 10.71
CA GLU A 32 -2.72 14.21 9.83
C GLU A 32 -1.62 14.89 8.99
N MET A 33 -0.53 15.32 9.63
CA MET A 33 0.60 15.95 8.94
C MET A 33 1.26 15.01 7.92
N LEU A 34 1.49 13.76 8.30
CA LEU A 34 2.16 12.78 7.43
C LEU A 34 1.29 12.32 6.28
N LEU A 35 -0.02 12.16 6.50
CA LEU A 35 -0.98 11.83 5.45
C LEU A 35 -1.16 12.98 4.47
N ASP A 36 -1.16 14.24 4.93
CA ASP A 36 -1.14 15.42 4.05
C ASP A 36 0.13 15.47 3.18
N GLN A 37 1.30 15.16 3.76
CA GLN A 37 2.55 15.06 3.00
C GLN A 37 2.49 13.96 1.94
N LEU A 38 1.95 12.78 2.31
CA LEU A 38 1.77 11.65 1.40
C LEU A 38 0.81 12.01 0.25
N ASP A 39 -0.35 12.59 0.57
CA ASP A 39 -1.37 13.00 -0.40
C ASP A 39 -0.82 13.99 -1.42
N LYS A 40 -0.18 15.07 -0.96
CA LYS A 40 0.43 16.08 -1.84
C LYS A 40 1.48 15.47 -2.77
N ALA A 41 2.32 14.58 -2.25
CA ALA A 41 3.36 13.92 -3.04
C ALA A 41 2.77 12.98 -4.08
N LEU A 42 1.80 12.14 -3.71
CA LEU A 42 1.15 11.18 -4.61
C LEU A 42 0.33 11.89 -5.68
N THR A 43 -0.47 12.89 -5.31
CA THR A 43 -1.28 13.67 -6.25
C THR A 43 -0.40 14.33 -7.31
N ALA A 44 0.63 15.08 -6.88
CA ALA A 44 1.54 15.74 -7.83
C ALA A 44 2.29 14.73 -8.73
N PHE A 45 2.65 13.56 -8.19
CA PHE A 45 3.32 12.52 -8.94
C PHE A 45 2.41 11.88 -9.99
N LEU A 46 1.20 11.47 -9.61
CA LEU A 46 0.23 10.83 -10.50
C LEU A 46 -0.26 11.80 -11.57
N ASP A 47 -0.53 13.07 -11.23
CA ASP A 47 -0.92 14.12 -12.18
C ASP A 47 0.14 14.36 -13.26
N ARG A 48 1.42 14.26 -12.88
CA ARG A 48 2.52 14.38 -13.84
C ARG A 48 2.59 13.16 -14.74
N LEU A 49 2.54 11.96 -14.17
CA LEU A 49 2.65 10.71 -14.93
C LEU A 49 1.49 10.49 -15.90
N ALA A 50 0.27 10.91 -15.53
CA ALA A 50 -0.92 10.79 -16.38
C ALA A 50 -0.78 11.50 -17.74
N ARG A 51 0.17 12.45 -17.88
CA ARG A 51 0.41 13.23 -19.09
C ARG A 51 1.23 12.49 -20.16
N THR A 52 1.76 11.31 -19.86
CA THR A 52 2.65 10.57 -20.77
C THR A 52 2.24 9.11 -20.87
N GLU A 53 2.46 8.49 -22.04
CA GLU A 53 2.20 7.06 -22.23
C GLU A 53 3.10 6.19 -21.35
N ALA A 54 4.34 6.61 -21.10
CA ALA A 54 5.23 5.92 -20.16
C ALA A 54 4.66 5.95 -18.72
N GLY A 55 4.16 7.11 -18.28
CA GLY A 55 3.61 7.29 -16.94
C GLY A 55 2.28 6.57 -16.72
N LYS A 56 1.42 6.44 -17.76
CA LYS A 56 0.18 5.65 -17.67
C LYS A 56 0.39 4.17 -17.37
N ARG A 57 1.61 3.65 -17.59
CA ARG A 57 1.98 2.26 -17.25
C ARG A 57 2.47 2.09 -15.80
N VAL A 58 2.59 3.18 -15.03
CA VAL A 58 3.06 3.12 -13.65
C VAL A 58 1.91 2.72 -12.72
N THR A 59 2.21 1.76 -11.85
CA THR A 59 1.41 1.43 -10.67
C THR A 59 2.19 1.83 -9.43
N VAL A 60 1.54 2.57 -8.54
CA VAL A 60 2.06 2.95 -7.22
C VAL A 60 1.39 2.06 -6.17
N VAL A 61 2.20 1.53 -5.26
CA VAL A 61 1.72 0.71 -4.14
C VAL A 61 2.25 1.36 -2.87
N VAL A 62 1.34 1.67 -1.94
CA VAL A 62 1.67 2.22 -0.63
C VAL A 62 1.25 1.20 0.42
N TYR A 63 2.19 0.82 1.28
CA TYR A 63 1.97 -0.14 2.35
C TYR A 63 2.83 0.26 3.56
N SER A 64 2.52 -0.35 4.71
CA SER A 64 3.27 -0.22 5.96
C SER A 64 3.72 -1.60 6.44
N GLU A 65 4.76 -1.65 7.24
CA GLU A 65 5.23 -2.89 7.89
C GLU A 65 4.39 -3.26 9.14
N PHE A 66 3.63 -2.29 9.67
CA PHE A 66 2.73 -2.47 10.80
C PHE A 66 1.39 -1.75 10.59
N GLY A 67 0.36 -2.25 11.27
CA GLY A 67 -0.92 -1.59 11.51
C GLY A 67 -1.02 -1.06 12.94
N ARG A 68 -2.23 -0.79 13.42
CA ARG A 68 -2.46 -0.29 14.79
C ARG A 68 -3.41 -1.18 15.57
N ARG A 69 -3.14 -1.32 16.87
CA ARG A 69 -4.07 -1.97 17.80
C ARG A 69 -5.32 -1.14 17.99
N VAL A 70 -6.44 -1.82 18.25
CA VAL A 70 -7.73 -1.16 18.48
C VAL A 70 -7.77 -0.47 19.84
N ARG A 71 -7.13 -1.05 20.85
CA ARG A 71 -7.13 -0.54 22.22
C ARG A 71 -6.00 0.46 22.43
N ALA A 72 -6.30 1.55 23.13
CA ALA A 72 -5.30 2.52 23.55
C ALA A 72 -4.27 1.91 24.53
N ASN A 73 -3.02 2.36 24.41
CA ASN A 73 -1.93 2.04 25.32
C ASN A 73 -1.93 3.00 26.54
N ALA A 74 -0.91 2.90 27.40
CA ALA A 74 -0.83 3.69 28.63
C ALA A 74 -0.59 5.20 28.42
N SER A 75 -0.31 5.61 27.19
CA SER A 75 0.01 6.99 26.79
C SER A 75 -1.12 7.66 25.99
N ASP A 76 -2.33 7.09 26.04
CA ASP A 76 -3.49 7.51 25.23
C ASP A 76 -3.25 7.47 23.70
N GLY A 77 -2.25 6.71 23.24
CA GLY A 77 -2.02 6.36 21.83
C GLY A 77 -2.29 4.87 21.56
N THR A 78 -1.74 4.31 20.48
CA THR A 78 -1.87 2.89 20.13
C THR A 78 -0.53 2.23 19.87
N ASP A 79 -0.45 0.93 20.17
CA ASP A 79 0.72 0.11 19.84
C ASP A 79 0.60 -0.48 18.43
N HIS A 80 1.70 -1.07 17.96
CA HIS A 80 1.74 -1.74 16.66
C HIS A 80 0.76 -2.90 16.62
N GLY A 81 0.04 -3.00 15.51
CA GLY A 81 -0.82 -4.12 15.15
C GLY A 81 -0.39 -4.79 13.85
N THR A 82 -1.04 -5.89 13.50
CA THR A 82 -0.58 -6.78 12.43
C THR A 82 -1.30 -6.60 11.09
N ALA A 83 -2.35 -5.77 11.03
CA ALA A 83 -3.12 -5.52 9.82
C ALA A 83 -3.34 -4.03 9.56
N GLY A 84 -3.23 -3.64 8.29
CA GLY A 84 -3.44 -2.28 7.81
C GLY A 84 -3.78 -2.26 6.31
N PRO A 85 -4.19 -1.10 5.78
CA PRO A 85 -4.56 -0.98 4.37
C PRO A 85 -3.32 -0.99 3.46
N VAL A 86 -3.52 -1.49 2.24
CA VAL A 86 -2.59 -1.29 1.11
C VAL A 86 -3.30 -0.42 0.09
N LEU A 87 -2.67 0.69 -0.32
CA LEU A 87 -3.20 1.56 -1.37
C LEU A 87 -2.53 1.19 -2.70
N VAL A 88 -3.33 1.01 -3.74
CA VAL A 88 -2.85 0.76 -5.11
C VAL A 88 -3.42 1.85 -6.01
N LEU A 89 -2.55 2.58 -6.71
CA LEU A 89 -2.90 3.74 -7.53
C LEU A 89 -2.25 3.65 -8.91
N GLY A 90 -2.90 4.18 -9.93
CA GLY A 90 -2.36 4.21 -11.29
C GLY A 90 -3.46 4.34 -12.34
N HIS A 91 -3.09 4.66 -13.58
CA HIS A 91 -4.06 4.87 -14.66
C HIS A 91 -4.86 3.60 -15.00
N GLY A 92 -4.20 2.45 -15.03
CA GLY A 92 -4.82 1.15 -15.29
C GLY A 92 -5.45 0.48 -14.07
N VAL A 93 -5.39 1.10 -12.89
CA VAL A 93 -5.91 0.50 -11.66
C VAL A 93 -7.44 0.58 -11.65
N ALA A 94 -8.08 -0.58 -11.50
CA ALA A 94 -9.49 -0.68 -11.15
C ALA A 94 -9.66 -0.23 -9.70
N GLY A 95 -10.04 1.04 -9.50
CA GLY A 95 -10.33 1.55 -8.16
C GLY A 95 -11.50 0.81 -7.50
N GLY A 96 -11.50 0.79 -6.17
CA GLY A 96 -12.51 0.11 -5.35
C GLY A 96 -11.95 -0.22 -3.97
N PHE A 97 -12.81 -0.78 -3.11
CA PHE A 97 -12.40 -1.42 -1.87
C PHE A 97 -12.36 -2.92 -2.10
N TYR A 98 -11.21 -3.54 -1.83
CA TYR A 98 -10.98 -4.96 -2.01
C TYR A 98 -10.69 -5.59 -0.65
N GLY A 99 -11.37 -6.70 -0.35
CA GLY A 99 -11.36 -7.32 0.98
C GLY A 99 -12.57 -6.92 1.80
N GLU A 100 -12.47 -7.11 3.11
CA GLU A 100 -13.54 -6.82 4.06
C GLU A 100 -13.11 -5.75 5.05
N GLN A 101 -14.06 -4.94 5.51
CA GLN A 101 -13.84 -4.03 6.62
C GLN A 101 -13.55 -4.86 7.89
N PRO A 102 -12.37 -4.71 8.53
CA PRO A 102 -12.08 -5.47 9.73
C PRO A 102 -12.98 -5.04 10.89
N THR A 103 -13.32 -6.01 11.73
CA THR A 103 -14.06 -5.82 12.98
C THR A 103 -13.18 -5.21 14.06
N LEU A 104 -13.76 -4.33 14.88
CA LEU A 104 -13.08 -3.72 16.03
C LEU A 104 -13.29 -4.52 17.33
N THR A 105 -14.02 -5.64 17.29
CA THR A 105 -14.38 -6.42 18.49
C THR A 105 -13.98 -7.89 18.44
N ASP A 106 -13.80 -8.47 17.25
CA ASP A 106 -13.27 -9.83 17.09
C ASP A 106 -11.81 -9.78 16.63
N LEU A 107 -10.92 -9.74 17.61
CA LEU A 107 -9.49 -9.45 17.45
C LEU A 107 -8.63 -10.71 17.65
N ASP A 108 -7.41 -10.69 17.12
CA ASP A 108 -6.38 -11.68 17.40
C ASP A 108 -5.35 -11.06 18.36
N ASP A 109 -5.41 -11.43 19.63
CA ASP A 109 -4.60 -10.85 20.72
C ASP A 109 -4.57 -9.29 20.75
N GLY A 110 -5.72 -8.67 20.43
CA GLY A 110 -5.88 -7.21 20.38
C GLY A 110 -5.55 -6.56 19.03
N ASP A 111 -5.03 -7.33 18.07
CA ASP A 111 -4.78 -6.90 16.71
C ASP A 111 -6.01 -7.12 15.82
N LEU A 112 -6.15 -6.27 14.79
CA LEU A 112 -7.12 -6.51 13.73
C LEU A 112 -6.74 -7.79 12.97
N LYS A 113 -7.71 -8.68 12.76
CA LYS A 113 -7.52 -9.84 11.89
C LYS A 113 -7.41 -9.36 10.45
N ALA A 114 -6.37 -9.80 9.74
CA ALA A 114 -6.23 -9.54 8.31
C ALA A 114 -7.41 -10.16 7.55
N THR A 115 -8.07 -9.35 6.72
CA THR A 115 -9.22 -9.79 5.91
C THR A 115 -8.83 -10.23 4.50
N MET A 116 -7.54 -10.10 4.16
CA MET A 116 -6.98 -10.46 2.87
C MET A 116 -5.55 -10.97 3.05
N ASP A 117 -5.15 -11.97 2.27
CA ASP A 117 -3.76 -12.42 2.23
C ASP A 117 -2.94 -11.45 1.38
N PHE A 118 -1.90 -10.85 1.97
CA PHE A 118 -1.00 -9.92 1.27
C PHE A 118 -0.39 -10.52 0.00
N ARG A 119 -0.23 -11.86 -0.05
CA ARG A 119 0.30 -12.58 -1.22
C ARG A 119 -0.62 -12.44 -2.43
N GLN A 120 -1.94 -12.29 -2.25
CA GLN A 120 -2.86 -12.03 -3.35
C GLN A 120 -2.57 -10.66 -3.98
N VAL A 121 -2.28 -9.65 -3.15
CA VAL A 121 -1.92 -8.29 -3.60
C VAL A 121 -0.59 -8.31 -4.36
N TYR A 122 0.48 -8.80 -3.74
CA TYR A 122 1.79 -8.84 -4.40
C TYR A 122 1.84 -9.81 -5.58
N GLY A 123 1.11 -10.92 -5.54
CA GLY A 123 1.02 -11.84 -6.65
C GLY A 123 0.34 -11.22 -7.87
N THR A 124 -0.72 -10.45 -7.64
CA THR A 124 -1.38 -9.66 -8.70
C THR A 124 -0.41 -8.64 -9.30
N LEU A 125 0.36 -7.93 -8.48
CA LEU A 125 1.35 -6.94 -8.96
C LEU A 125 2.50 -7.60 -9.75
N LEU A 126 3.04 -8.71 -9.25
CA LEU A 126 4.10 -9.47 -9.93
C LEU A 126 3.64 -9.96 -11.30
N GLY A 127 2.44 -10.56 -11.37
CA GLY A 127 1.89 -11.07 -12.62
C GLY A 127 1.49 -9.97 -13.59
N SER A 128 0.66 -9.03 -13.16
CA SER A 128 0.02 -8.04 -14.05
C SER A 128 0.91 -6.84 -14.39
N VAL A 129 1.81 -6.42 -13.49
CA VAL A 129 2.69 -5.25 -13.71
C VAL A 129 4.08 -5.69 -14.13
N LEU A 130 4.64 -6.70 -13.46
CA LEU A 130 6.01 -7.14 -13.70
C LEU A 130 6.10 -8.29 -14.72
N GLY A 131 5.00 -8.96 -15.06
CA GLY A 131 5.03 -10.12 -15.97
C GLY A 131 5.88 -11.26 -15.43
N ALA A 132 6.00 -11.36 -14.10
CA ALA A 132 6.76 -12.37 -13.39
C ALA A 132 5.81 -13.44 -12.83
N ASP A 133 6.29 -14.68 -12.70
CA ASP A 133 5.55 -15.75 -12.04
C ASP A 133 5.58 -15.53 -10.51
N PRO A 134 4.45 -15.23 -9.84
CA PRO A 134 4.45 -14.95 -8.42
C PRO A 134 4.88 -16.15 -7.56
N ALA A 135 4.64 -17.38 -8.03
CA ALA A 135 4.97 -18.58 -7.27
C ALA A 135 6.49 -18.76 -7.06
N GLN A 136 7.31 -18.07 -7.86
CA GLN A 136 8.78 -18.06 -7.69
C GLN A 136 9.25 -17.18 -6.53
N PHE A 137 8.44 -16.23 -6.07
CA PHE A 137 8.84 -15.19 -5.11
C PHE A 137 7.99 -15.17 -3.84
N LEU A 138 6.78 -15.74 -3.89
CA LEU A 138 5.82 -15.71 -2.80
C LEU A 138 5.51 -17.12 -2.29
N ASP A 139 6.22 -17.54 -1.25
CA ASP A 139 5.96 -18.82 -0.59
C ASP A 139 4.51 -18.90 -0.09
N GLY A 140 3.82 -19.99 -0.47
CA GLY A 140 2.42 -20.21 -0.13
C GLY A 140 1.41 -19.45 -0.99
N TYR A 141 1.83 -18.77 -2.06
CA TYR A 141 0.90 -18.17 -3.02
C TYR A 141 0.03 -19.25 -3.69
N ARG A 142 -1.28 -19.00 -3.75
CA ARG A 142 -2.28 -19.99 -4.19
C ARG A 142 -2.74 -19.80 -5.64
N GLY A 143 -2.13 -18.90 -6.41
CA GLY A 143 -2.54 -18.61 -7.77
C GLY A 143 -3.74 -17.66 -7.89
N GLU A 144 -4.19 -17.09 -6.77
CA GLU A 144 -5.35 -16.19 -6.72
C GLU A 144 -4.93 -14.75 -6.97
N SER A 145 -5.45 -14.15 -8.04
CA SER A 145 -5.24 -12.74 -8.37
C SER A 145 -6.49 -11.89 -8.06
N LEU A 146 -6.25 -10.64 -7.72
CA LEU A 146 -7.28 -9.63 -7.51
C LEU A 146 -7.57 -8.91 -8.84
N PRO A 147 -8.82 -8.49 -9.10
CA PRO A 147 -9.15 -7.74 -10.30
C PRO A 147 -8.79 -6.25 -10.12
N LEU A 148 -7.50 -5.98 -9.91
CA LEU A 148 -6.93 -4.64 -9.67
C LEU A 148 -6.67 -3.84 -10.95
N PHE A 149 -6.72 -4.46 -12.13
CA PHE A 149 -6.34 -3.85 -13.39
C PHE A 149 -7.43 -3.97 -14.46
N ARG A 150 -7.55 -2.96 -15.32
CA ARG A 150 -8.51 -2.88 -16.44
C ARG A 150 -7.82 -3.09 -17.79
#